data_AF-A0A2A2GMF1-F1
#
_entry.id   AF-A0A2A2GMF1-F1
#
_cell.length_a   1.000
_cell.length_b   1.000
_cell.length_c   1.000
_cell.angle_alpha   90.00
_cell.angle_beta   90.00
_cell.angle_gamma   90.00
#
_symmetry.space_group_name_H-M   'P 1'
#
loop_
_entity.id
_entity.type
_entity.pdbx_description
1 polymer ?
#
loop_
_entity_poly.entity_id
_entity_poly.type
_entity_poly.pdbx_seq_one_letter_code
_entity_poly.pdbx_strand_id
1 'polypeptide(L)'
;MAFRPRRWVANRVRRRAAAQWSDMAVQAGGLSRHALRSLQSEAQDLRRSLDRFLSRAQLRLEGAARSADVLNLPAGTDWRWRPSFLSSRITPAGIAAPVSGERLGEEAAVWHDCSARALILRQMPNRNAADLAPHGLQLETLGFTGSYLSVAINLPPDSLDGLTRSHIVRLDATLGVERPMSIYARLNIGHGPNTDELLRHLGDLLPGMPTTRVIEFDLHYLDINERRLERMWLDLIFEAPQMNSVRIRDLFLSRHLRADV
;
A
#
# COMPACT_ATOMS: atom_id res chain seq x y z
N MET A 1 -15.86 6.59 -27.03
CA MET A 1 -14.62 7.30 -26.62
C MET A 1 -14.33 8.41 -27.62
N ALA A 2 -14.38 9.68 -27.23
CA ALA A 2 -14.12 10.80 -28.15
C ALA A 2 -12.60 10.95 -28.40
N PHE A 3 -12.18 10.80 -29.66
CA PHE A 3 -10.81 11.07 -30.10
C PHE A 3 -10.49 12.55 -29.84
N ARG A 4 -9.52 12.83 -28.94
CA ARG A 4 -9.06 14.19 -28.63
C ARG A 4 -7.67 14.40 -29.27
N PRO A 5 -7.57 14.94 -30.50
CA PRO A 5 -6.33 15.01 -31.27
C PRO A 5 -5.19 15.74 -30.55
N ARG A 6 -5.50 16.80 -29.79
CA ARG A 6 -4.52 17.53 -28.96
C ARG A 6 -3.84 16.64 -27.89
N ARG A 7 -4.60 15.74 -27.27
CA ARG A 7 -4.09 14.80 -26.24
C ARG A 7 -3.21 13.72 -26.86
N TRP A 8 -3.54 13.29 -28.08
CA TRP A 8 -2.77 12.33 -28.86
C TRP A 8 -1.41 12.88 -29.31
N VAL A 9 -1.38 14.10 -29.88
CA VAL A 9 -0.14 14.77 -30.28
C VAL A 9 0.78 14.98 -29.08
N ALA A 10 0.26 15.50 -27.97
CA ALA A 10 1.04 15.70 -26.74
C ALA A 10 1.62 14.38 -26.19
N ASN A 11 0.86 13.28 -26.23
CA ASN A 11 1.35 11.96 -25.83
C ASN A 11 2.50 11.47 -26.71
N ARG A 12 2.40 11.64 -28.04
CA ARG A 12 3.47 11.25 -28.97
C ARG A 12 4.74 12.07 -28.77
N VAL A 13 4.62 13.38 -28.57
CA VAL A 13 5.77 14.26 -28.31
C VAL A 13 6.50 13.82 -27.04
N ARG A 14 5.76 13.58 -25.94
CA ARG A 14 6.36 13.08 -24.69
C ARG A 14 7.09 11.75 -24.85
N ARG A 15 6.48 10.79 -25.55
CA ARG A 15 7.12 9.48 -25.80
C ARG A 15 8.38 9.62 -26.64
N ARG A 16 8.37 10.44 -27.68
CA ARG A 16 9.55 10.69 -28.52
C ARG A 16 10.66 11.38 -27.74
N ALA A 17 10.35 12.40 -26.96
CA ALA A 17 11.34 13.07 -26.12
C ALA A 17 11.98 12.08 -25.14
N ALA A 18 11.18 11.24 -24.46
CA ALA A 18 11.70 10.22 -23.56
C ALA A 18 12.62 9.20 -24.26
N ALA A 19 12.24 8.75 -25.47
CA ALA A 19 13.07 7.85 -26.27
C ALA A 19 14.39 8.51 -26.68
N GLN A 20 14.34 9.77 -27.13
CA GLN A 20 15.52 10.54 -27.51
C GLN A 20 16.52 10.69 -26.36
N TRP A 21 16.05 11.00 -25.14
CA TRP A 21 16.91 11.05 -23.95
C TRP A 21 17.52 9.69 -23.61
N SER A 22 16.77 8.60 -23.82
CA SER A 22 17.29 7.24 -23.65
C SER A 22 18.38 6.90 -24.66
N ASP A 23 18.20 7.27 -25.93
CA ASP A 23 19.19 7.04 -26.99
C ASP A 23 20.47 7.87 -26.76
N MET A 24 20.32 9.12 -26.33
CA MET A 24 21.45 9.98 -25.97
C MET A 24 22.26 9.43 -24.78
N ALA A 25 21.60 8.79 -23.82
CA ALA A 25 22.29 8.13 -22.71
C ALA A 25 23.19 6.97 -23.18
N VAL A 26 22.74 6.19 -24.18
CA VAL A 26 23.53 5.11 -24.79
C VAL A 26 24.74 5.67 -25.56
N GLN A 27 24.55 6.80 -26.25
CA GLN A 27 25.59 7.42 -27.09
C GLN A 27 26.57 8.33 -26.31
N ALA A 28 26.34 8.53 -25.01
CA ALA A 28 27.09 9.51 -24.20
C ALA A 28 28.62 9.31 -24.24
N GLY A 29 29.08 8.06 -24.34
CA GLY A 29 30.51 7.75 -24.43
C GLY A 29 31.23 8.26 -25.68
N GLY A 30 30.49 8.55 -26.75
CA GLY A 30 31.03 9.06 -28.02
C GLY A 30 30.94 10.58 -28.21
N LEU A 31 30.34 11.30 -27.26
CA LEU A 31 30.10 12.74 -27.38
C LEU A 31 31.29 13.58 -26.90
N SER A 32 31.46 14.77 -27.51
CA SER A 32 32.45 15.73 -27.05
C SER A 32 32.10 16.27 -25.66
N ARG A 33 33.11 16.69 -24.88
CA ARG A 33 32.91 17.25 -23.53
C ARG A 33 32.00 18.49 -23.53
N HIS A 34 32.03 19.30 -24.59
CA HIS A 34 31.16 20.47 -24.72
C HIS A 34 29.69 20.05 -24.95
N ALA A 35 29.46 19.09 -25.86
CA ALA A 35 28.12 18.54 -26.09
C ALA A 35 27.56 17.88 -24.83
N LEU A 36 28.38 17.13 -24.08
CA LEU A 36 27.97 16.51 -22.81
C LEU A 36 27.54 17.54 -21.77
N ARG A 37 28.25 18.67 -21.61
CA ARG A 37 27.87 19.73 -20.67
C ARG A 37 26.54 20.39 -21.04
N SER A 38 26.32 20.63 -22.34
CA SER A 38 25.07 21.21 -22.84
C SER A 38 23.89 20.28 -22.56
N LEU A 39 24.01 19.01 -22.96
CA LEU A 39 22.98 17.98 -22.73
C LEU A 39 22.75 17.73 -21.23
N GLN A 40 23.80 17.80 -20.40
CA GLN A 40 23.66 17.68 -18.96
C GLN A 40 22.82 18.81 -18.37
N SER A 41 23.04 20.07 -18.79
CA SER A 41 22.25 21.22 -18.35
C SER A 41 20.79 21.05 -18.73
N GLU A 42 20.52 20.70 -20.00
CA GLU A 42 19.16 20.49 -20.50
C GLU A 42 18.45 19.33 -19.78
N ALA A 43 19.16 18.23 -19.50
CA ALA A 43 18.64 17.11 -18.71
C ALA A 43 18.28 17.53 -17.28
N GLN A 44 19.12 18.35 -16.63
CA GLN A 44 18.85 18.86 -15.29
C GLN A 44 17.62 19.78 -15.27
N ASP A 45 17.45 20.63 -16.27
CA ASP A 45 16.27 21.48 -16.41
C ASP A 45 14.98 20.69 -16.62
N LEU A 46 15.04 19.67 -17.48
CA LEU A 46 13.92 18.75 -17.69
C LEU A 46 13.59 18.00 -16.41
N ARG A 47 14.60 17.45 -15.71
CA ARG A 47 14.43 16.78 -14.43
C ARG A 47 13.75 17.68 -13.41
N ARG A 48 14.23 18.91 -13.21
CA ARG A 48 13.61 19.90 -12.31
C ARG A 48 12.14 20.16 -12.65
N SER A 49 11.81 20.21 -13.93
CA SER A 49 10.43 20.44 -14.38
C SER A 49 9.53 19.22 -14.17
N LEU A 50 10.05 18.01 -14.40
CA LEU A 50 9.37 16.76 -14.09
C LEU A 50 9.16 16.59 -12.59
N ASP A 51 10.17 16.87 -11.77
CA ASP A 51 10.10 16.80 -10.31
C ASP A 51 9.03 17.76 -9.78
N ARG A 52 9.00 19.02 -10.26
CA ARG A 52 7.93 19.98 -9.92
C ARG A 52 6.53 19.49 -10.28
N PHE A 53 6.37 18.88 -11.46
CA PHE A 53 5.09 18.29 -11.88
C PHE A 53 4.70 17.14 -10.96
N LEU A 54 5.63 16.23 -10.66
CA LEU A 54 5.40 15.08 -9.78
C LEU A 54 4.98 15.54 -8.38
N SER A 55 5.67 16.51 -7.77
CA SER A 55 5.31 17.04 -6.45
C SER A 55 3.91 17.67 -6.44
N ARG A 56 3.56 18.47 -7.47
CA ARG A 56 2.22 19.10 -7.55
C ARG A 56 1.11 18.08 -7.81
N ALA A 57 1.36 17.10 -8.67
CA ALA A 57 0.42 16.02 -8.93
C ALA A 57 0.18 15.18 -7.67
N GLN A 58 1.25 14.87 -6.94
CA GLN A 58 1.20 14.12 -5.69
C GLN A 58 0.33 14.83 -4.63
N LEU A 59 0.57 16.11 -4.36
CA LEU A 59 -0.23 16.90 -3.41
C LEU A 59 -1.73 16.91 -3.76
N ARG A 60 -2.06 16.99 -5.06
CA ARG A 60 -3.46 16.99 -5.52
C ARG A 60 -4.11 15.62 -5.36
N LEU A 61 -3.38 14.54 -5.66
CA LEU A 61 -3.87 13.17 -5.50
C LEU A 61 -4.09 12.84 -4.02
N GLU A 62 -3.17 13.23 -3.14
CA GLU A 62 -3.33 13.08 -1.69
C GLU A 62 -4.56 13.82 -1.16
N GLY A 63 -4.80 15.05 -1.62
CA GLY A 63 -6.00 15.82 -1.24
C GLY A 63 -7.30 15.16 -1.69
N ALA A 64 -7.33 14.62 -2.91
CA ALA A 64 -8.50 13.90 -3.43
C ALA A 64 -8.78 12.60 -2.63
N ALA A 65 -7.72 11.85 -2.30
CA ALA A 65 -7.80 10.65 -1.47
C ALA A 65 -8.42 10.96 -0.10
N ARG A 66 -7.87 11.96 0.62
CA ARG A 66 -8.39 12.38 1.92
C ARG A 66 -9.85 12.81 1.88
N SER A 67 -10.27 13.49 0.81
CA SER A 67 -11.67 13.88 0.64
C SER A 67 -12.59 12.68 0.42
N ALA A 68 -12.14 11.66 -0.33
CA ALA A 68 -12.92 10.45 -0.57
C ALA A 68 -13.08 9.62 0.71
N ASP A 69 -12.03 9.56 1.54
CA ASP A 69 -12.06 8.86 2.83
C ASP A 69 -13.19 9.35 3.73
N VAL A 70 -13.46 10.66 3.76
CA VAL A 70 -14.46 11.25 4.66
C VAL A 70 -15.89 10.88 4.28
N LEU A 71 -16.15 10.63 2.99
CA LEU A 71 -17.52 10.53 2.47
C LEU A 71 -18.27 9.26 2.93
N ASN A 72 -17.57 8.22 3.41
CA ASN A 72 -18.14 6.91 3.72
C ASN A 72 -17.84 6.40 5.14
N LEU A 73 -17.52 7.30 6.06
CA LEU A 73 -17.20 6.94 7.45
C LEU A 73 -18.46 6.72 8.30
N PRO A 74 -18.48 5.72 9.19
CA PRO A 74 -19.52 5.57 10.19
C PRO A 74 -19.69 6.83 11.06
N ALA A 75 -20.91 7.08 11.51
CA ALA A 75 -21.17 8.15 12.47
C ALA A 75 -20.38 7.90 13.77
N GLY A 76 -19.87 8.97 14.38
CA GLY A 76 -19.04 8.83 15.58
C GLY A 76 -17.62 8.31 15.31
N THR A 77 -17.16 8.31 14.06
CA THR A 77 -15.74 8.05 13.75
C THR A 77 -14.86 9.12 14.39
N ASP A 78 -13.96 8.68 15.27
CA ASP A 78 -13.08 9.55 16.07
C ASP A 78 -11.60 9.42 15.66
N TRP A 79 -11.23 8.33 14.99
CA TRP A 79 -9.90 8.11 14.45
C TRP A 79 -9.96 7.46 13.06
N ARG A 80 -8.97 7.79 12.23
CA ARG A 80 -8.80 7.23 10.88
C ARG A 80 -7.35 7.27 10.45
N TRP A 81 -6.96 6.31 9.62
CA TRP A 81 -5.59 6.20 9.19
C TRP A 81 -5.44 5.41 7.90
N ARG A 82 -4.47 5.84 7.09
CA ARG A 82 -3.96 5.10 5.94
C ARG A 82 -2.46 4.91 6.12
N PRO A 83 -1.93 3.69 5.96
CA PRO A 83 -0.49 3.43 5.99
C PRO A 83 0.32 4.38 5.09
N SER A 84 1.43 4.90 5.59
CA SER A 84 2.26 5.88 4.88
C SER A 84 2.86 5.34 3.58
N PHE A 85 3.07 4.01 3.49
CA PHE A 85 3.51 3.35 2.26
C PHE A 85 2.46 3.33 1.14
N LEU A 86 1.21 3.70 1.43
CA LEU A 86 0.17 3.90 0.41
C LEU A 86 0.13 5.35 -0.07
N SER A 87 0.49 6.29 0.81
CA SER A 87 0.45 7.73 0.50
C SER A 87 1.76 8.27 -0.07
N SER A 88 2.90 7.66 0.25
CA SER A 88 4.22 8.18 -0.10
C SER A 88 5.18 7.09 -0.56
N ARG A 89 6.27 7.46 -1.24
CA ARG A 89 7.32 6.52 -1.64
C ARG A 89 8.14 6.10 -0.43
N ILE A 90 8.45 4.81 -0.34
CA ILE A 90 9.27 4.24 0.74
C ILE A 90 10.65 3.77 0.22
N THR A 91 11.61 3.66 1.14
CA THR A 91 12.94 3.09 0.88
C THR A 91 13.25 2.04 1.97
N PRO A 92 13.62 0.80 1.60
CA PRO A 92 13.63 0.26 0.24
C PRO A 92 12.21 0.19 -0.36
N ALA A 93 12.11 0.27 -1.68
CA ALA A 93 10.83 0.15 -2.39
C ALA A 93 10.39 -1.31 -2.58
N GLY A 94 11.24 -2.28 -2.25
CA GLY A 94 10.92 -3.70 -2.27
C GLY A 94 12.04 -4.54 -1.68
N ILE A 95 11.65 -5.73 -1.22
CA ILE A 95 12.51 -6.78 -0.66
C ILE A 95 12.23 -8.08 -1.41
N ALA A 96 13.29 -8.84 -1.71
CA ALA A 96 13.22 -10.09 -2.44
C ALA A 96 13.90 -11.18 -1.63
N ALA A 97 13.30 -12.38 -1.61
CA ALA A 97 13.70 -13.45 -0.72
C ALA A 97 13.88 -13.02 0.76
N PRO A 98 12.88 -12.31 1.33
CA PRO A 98 12.98 -11.80 2.69
C PRO A 98 13.18 -12.94 3.69
N VAL A 99 13.84 -12.65 4.80
CA VAL A 99 13.72 -13.48 6.00
C VAL A 99 12.39 -13.20 6.71
N SER A 100 11.90 -14.15 7.50
CA SER A 100 10.69 -13.89 8.30
C SER A 100 10.95 -12.77 9.32
N GLY A 101 10.05 -11.80 9.37
CA GLY A 101 10.16 -10.56 10.14
C GLY A 101 10.86 -9.41 9.40
N GLU A 102 11.32 -9.62 8.15
CA GLU A 102 11.98 -8.56 7.39
C GLU A 102 11.01 -7.41 7.05
N ARG A 103 11.48 -6.18 7.24
CA ARG A 103 10.67 -4.97 7.12
C ARG A 103 10.76 -4.36 5.72
N LEU A 104 9.62 -3.86 5.25
CA LEU A 104 9.52 -2.99 4.08
C LEU A 104 9.05 -1.60 4.53
N GLY A 105 9.99 -0.66 4.61
CA GLY A 105 9.73 0.66 5.19
C GLY A 105 9.54 0.59 6.71
N GLU A 106 8.80 1.54 7.26
CA GLU A 106 8.61 1.67 8.70
C GLU A 106 7.40 0.89 9.23
N GLU A 107 6.38 0.64 8.42
CA GLU A 107 5.12 0.10 8.93
C GLU A 107 4.92 -1.38 8.61
N ALA A 108 5.48 -1.87 7.50
CA ALA A 108 5.22 -3.22 7.01
C ALA A 108 6.36 -4.20 7.31
N ALA A 109 6.01 -5.43 7.68
CA ALA A 109 6.93 -6.55 7.81
C ALA A 109 6.31 -7.83 7.24
N VAL A 110 7.12 -8.71 6.67
CA VAL A 110 6.66 -10.00 6.12
C VAL A 110 7.01 -11.13 7.07
N TRP A 111 6.05 -11.98 7.39
CA TRP A 111 6.25 -13.19 8.19
C TRP A 111 5.89 -14.42 7.39
N HIS A 112 6.77 -15.44 7.40
CA HIS A 112 6.50 -16.68 6.68
C HIS A 112 7.35 -17.86 7.19
N ASP A 113 6.93 -19.08 6.88
CA ASP A 113 7.65 -20.33 7.17
C ASP A 113 8.31 -20.96 5.91
N CYS A 114 8.23 -20.30 4.75
CA CYS A 114 8.85 -20.78 3.51
C CYS A 114 10.39 -20.78 3.57
N SER A 115 10.98 -21.98 3.65
CA SER A 115 12.45 -22.19 3.70
C SER A 115 13.18 -21.67 2.46
N ALA A 116 12.58 -21.81 1.27
CA ALA A 116 13.15 -21.34 0.01
C ALA A 116 13.12 -19.81 -0.14
N ARG A 117 12.40 -19.09 0.75
CA ARG A 117 12.16 -17.63 0.66
C ARG A 117 11.72 -17.19 -0.74
N ALA A 118 10.86 -17.99 -1.38
CA ALA A 118 10.44 -17.77 -2.76
C ALA A 118 9.32 -16.71 -2.86
N LEU A 119 9.57 -15.51 -2.34
CA LEU A 119 8.62 -14.39 -2.38
C LEU A 119 9.30 -13.02 -2.53
N ILE A 120 8.54 -12.04 -3.00
CA ILE A 120 8.93 -10.64 -3.18
C ILE A 120 7.80 -9.77 -2.63
N LEU A 121 8.14 -8.79 -1.79
CA LEU A 121 7.21 -7.73 -1.38
C LEU A 121 7.74 -6.39 -1.90
N ARG A 122 6.92 -5.63 -2.63
CA ARG A 122 7.32 -4.34 -3.18
C ARG A 122 6.20 -3.33 -3.25
N GLN A 123 6.55 -2.06 -3.11
CA GLN A 123 5.68 -0.93 -3.38
C GLN A 123 5.53 -0.73 -4.89
N MET A 124 4.29 -0.55 -5.32
CA MET A 124 3.93 -0.32 -6.72
C MET A 124 3.08 0.95 -6.84
N PRO A 125 3.28 1.78 -7.88
CA PRO A 125 2.40 2.90 -8.13
C PRO A 125 1.01 2.41 -8.56
N ASN A 126 -0.01 2.98 -7.94
CA ASN A 126 -1.38 2.89 -8.41
C ASN A 126 -1.58 3.86 -9.58
N ARG A 127 -2.35 3.43 -10.58
CA ARG A 127 -2.45 4.12 -11.88
C ARG A 127 -3.87 4.17 -12.42
N ASN A 128 -4.81 3.49 -11.77
CA ASN A 128 -6.20 3.51 -12.17
C ASN A 128 -6.86 4.78 -11.65
N ALA A 129 -7.85 5.28 -12.39
CA ALA A 129 -8.58 6.50 -11.99
C ALA A 129 -9.41 6.32 -10.71
N ALA A 130 -9.74 5.07 -10.36
CA ALA A 130 -10.48 4.72 -9.15
C ALA A 130 -9.58 4.44 -7.94
N ASP A 131 -8.26 4.41 -8.10
CA ASP A 131 -7.34 4.16 -6.98
C ASP A 131 -7.33 5.42 -6.08
N LEU A 132 -7.69 5.26 -4.80
CA LEU A 132 -7.65 6.35 -3.81
C LEU A 132 -6.22 6.64 -3.36
N ALA A 133 -5.43 5.59 -3.11
CA ALA A 133 -4.02 5.73 -2.75
C ALA A 133 -3.12 5.82 -3.99
N PRO A 134 -2.08 6.67 -4.01
CA PRO A 134 -1.10 6.77 -5.10
C PRO A 134 -0.17 5.54 -5.19
N HIS A 135 0.01 4.80 -4.10
CA HIS A 135 0.84 3.60 -4.03
C HIS A 135 0.05 2.43 -3.44
N GLY A 136 0.49 1.22 -3.78
CA GLY A 136 0.01 -0.05 -3.23
C GLY A 136 1.17 -0.98 -2.92
N LEU A 137 0.92 -2.08 -2.23
CA LEU A 137 1.87 -3.18 -2.04
C LEU A 137 1.54 -4.33 -2.97
N GLN A 138 2.57 -4.95 -3.52
CA GLN A 138 2.48 -6.17 -4.31
C GLN A 138 3.33 -7.25 -3.64
N LEU A 139 2.68 -8.36 -3.33
CA LEU A 139 3.26 -9.58 -2.79
C LEU A 139 3.23 -10.64 -3.90
N GLU A 140 4.40 -11.08 -4.34
CA GLU A 140 4.56 -12.11 -5.36
C GLU A 140 5.18 -13.34 -4.70
N THR A 141 4.53 -14.48 -4.86
CA THR A 141 4.94 -15.76 -4.29
C THR A 141 5.15 -16.74 -5.43
N LEU A 142 6.34 -17.33 -5.47
CA LEU A 142 6.80 -18.20 -6.56
C LEU A 142 6.65 -19.66 -6.12
N GLY A 143 7.74 -20.41 -6.06
CA GLY A 143 7.80 -21.76 -5.47
C GLY A 143 7.72 -21.73 -3.94
N PHE A 144 6.68 -21.09 -3.39
CA PHE A 144 6.45 -20.98 -1.95
C PHE A 144 6.11 -22.36 -1.38
N THR A 145 6.94 -22.88 -0.46
CA THR A 145 6.78 -24.21 0.14
C THR A 145 6.22 -24.17 1.56
N GLY A 146 5.97 -22.96 2.08
CA GLY A 146 5.44 -22.75 3.42
C GLY A 146 3.93 -22.95 3.54
N SER A 147 3.46 -22.99 4.78
CA SER A 147 2.04 -23.02 5.15
C SER A 147 1.52 -21.68 5.67
N TYR A 148 2.42 -20.78 6.07
CA TYR A 148 2.08 -19.50 6.67
C TYR A 148 2.74 -18.34 5.93
N LEU A 149 1.94 -17.34 5.55
CA LEU A 149 2.40 -16.08 5.00
C LEU A 149 1.51 -14.95 5.50
N SER A 150 2.12 -13.93 6.09
CA SER A 150 1.42 -12.70 6.43
C SER A 150 2.26 -11.45 6.17
N VAL A 151 1.56 -10.34 5.95
CA VAL A 151 2.14 -9.00 5.99
C VAL A 151 1.57 -8.30 7.21
N ALA A 152 2.43 -8.06 8.20
CA ALA A 152 2.12 -7.30 9.40
C ALA A 152 2.28 -5.80 9.12
N ILE A 153 1.29 -5.01 9.53
CA ILE A 153 1.24 -3.56 9.35
C ILE A 153 1.03 -2.93 10.72
N ASN A 154 2.06 -2.24 11.22
CA ASN A 154 1.99 -1.53 12.50
C ASN A 154 1.09 -0.31 12.36
N LEU A 155 0.11 -0.18 13.26
CA LEU A 155 -0.69 1.02 13.36
C LEU A 155 0.09 2.10 14.12
N PRO A 156 -0.18 3.39 13.86
CA PRO A 156 0.47 4.50 14.53
C PRO A 156 0.12 4.53 16.02
N PRO A 157 0.96 5.16 16.87
CA PRO A 157 0.69 5.26 18.31
C PRO A 157 -0.66 5.92 18.65
N ASP A 158 -1.08 6.91 17.87
CA ASP A 158 -2.34 7.63 18.05
C ASP A 158 -3.60 6.75 17.87
N SER A 159 -3.44 5.55 17.32
CA SER A 159 -4.52 4.56 17.20
C SER A 159 -4.99 4.01 18.56
N LEU A 160 -4.14 4.11 19.58
CA LEU A 160 -4.42 3.66 20.95
C LEU A 160 -5.08 4.75 21.80
N ASP A 161 -5.02 6.02 21.37
CA ASP A 161 -5.49 7.15 22.17
C ASP A 161 -7.00 7.05 22.37
N GLY A 162 -7.43 6.87 23.63
CA GLY A 162 -8.83 6.70 23.99
C GLY A 162 -9.47 5.39 23.51
N LEU A 163 -8.68 4.41 23.06
CA LEU A 163 -9.19 3.11 22.61
C LEU A 163 -9.78 2.35 23.80
N THR A 164 -11.03 1.94 23.64
CA THR A 164 -11.79 1.14 24.62
C THR A 164 -12.48 -0.03 23.92
N ARG A 165 -12.98 -0.99 24.70
CA ARG A 165 -13.77 -2.11 24.19
C ARG A 165 -15.11 -1.70 23.56
N SER A 166 -15.55 -0.46 23.76
CA SER A 166 -16.76 0.07 23.13
C SER A 166 -16.52 0.50 21.67
N HIS A 167 -15.32 0.35 21.13
CA HIS A 167 -15.00 0.74 19.77
C HIS A 167 -15.14 -0.42 18.78
N ILE A 168 -15.45 -0.04 17.54
CA ILE A 168 -15.31 -0.87 16.36
C ILE A 168 -14.18 -0.30 15.52
N VAL A 169 -13.22 -1.16 15.16
CA VAL A 169 -12.19 -0.83 14.17
C VAL A 169 -12.65 -1.39 12.82
N ARG A 170 -12.92 -0.51 11.87
CA ARG A 170 -13.32 -0.85 10.50
C ARG A 170 -12.11 -0.81 9.58
N LEU A 171 -11.97 -1.83 8.74
CA LEU A 171 -10.97 -1.91 7.67
C LEU A 171 -11.66 -1.93 6.31
N ASP A 172 -11.35 -0.94 5.49
CA ASP A 172 -11.66 -0.88 4.06
C ASP A 172 -10.40 -1.29 3.29
N ALA A 173 -10.45 -2.43 2.62
CA ALA A 173 -9.32 -3.00 1.89
C ALA A 173 -9.66 -3.17 0.40
N THR A 174 -8.82 -2.62 -0.48
CA THR A 174 -8.93 -2.83 -1.93
C THR A 174 -7.83 -3.74 -2.41
N LEU A 175 -8.21 -4.95 -2.83
CA LEU A 175 -7.30 -6.06 -3.10
C LEU A 175 -7.52 -6.61 -4.52
N GLY A 176 -6.47 -7.18 -5.10
CA GLY A 176 -6.57 -7.96 -6.33
C GLY A 176 -5.61 -9.14 -6.29
N VAL A 177 -6.00 -10.26 -6.90
CA VAL A 177 -5.23 -11.52 -6.91
C VAL A 177 -5.08 -12.01 -8.34
N GLU A 178 -3.99 -12.73 -8.62
CA GLU A 178 -3.78 -13.38 -9.93
C GLU A 178 -4.45 -14.76 -9.99
N ARG A 179 -4.45 -15.49 -8.86
CA ARG A 179 -5.15 -16.76 -8.69
C ARG A 179 -6.09 -16.70 -7.50
N PRO A 180 -7.19 -17.50 -7.48
CA PRO A 180 -8.10 -17.55 -6.36
C PRO A 180 -7.37 -17.74 -5.03
N MET A 181 -7.73 -16.94 -4.02
CA MET A 181 -7.07 -16.97 -2.71
C MET A 181 -8.01 -16.44 -1.64
N SER A 182 -8.00 -17.09 -0.48
CA SER A 182 -8.64 -16.60 0.74
C SER A 182 -7.65 -15.74 1.52
N ILE A 183 -8.10 -14.56 1.94
CA ILE A 183 -7.29 -13.63 2.74
C ILE A 183 -8.01 -13.35 4.04
N TYR A 184 -7.26 -13.35 5.14
CA TYR A 184 -7.75 -13.00 6.45
C TYR A 184 -7.03 -11.76 6.96
N ALA A 185 -7.74 -10.98 7.75
CA ALA A 185 -7.19 -9.86 8.48
C ALA A 185 -7.29 -10.18 9.97
N ARG A 186 -6.17 -10.07 10.67
CA ARG A 186 -6.10 -10.21 12.12
C ARG A 186 -5.68 -8.90 12.74
N LEU A 187 -6.55 -8.32 13.55
CA LEU A 187 -6.20 -7.15 14.37
C LEU A 187 -5.62 -7.67 15.68
N ASN A 188 -4.41 -7.22 16.03
CA ASN A 188 -3.73 -7.58 17.27
C ASN A 188 -3.56 -6.34 18.14
N ILE A 189 -3.88 -6.45 19.43
CA ILE A 189 -3.76 -5.37 20.41
C ILE A 189 -2.89 -5.88 21.57
N GLY A 190 -1.69 -5.33 21.68
CA GLY A 190 -0.77 -5.59 22.78
C GLY A 190 -1.11 -4.73 23.99
N HIS A 191 -1.25 -5.34 25.17
CA HIS A 191 -1.47 -4.65 26.43
C HIS A 191 -0.73 -5.33 27.59
N GLY A 192 0.20 -4.60 28.20
CA GLY A 192 1.13 -5.20 29.16
C GLY A 192 1.84 -6.44 28.56
N PRO A 193 1.90 -7.58 29.28
CA PRO A 193 2.53 -8.80 28.76
C PRO A 193 1.65 -9.57 27.75
N ASN A 194 0.40 -9.15 27.54
CA ASN A 194 -0.59 -9.90 26.79
C ASN A 194 -0.82 -9.30 25.40
N THR A 195 -1.39 -10.10 24.51
CA THR A 195 -1.89 -9.66 23.21
C THR A 195 -3.22 -10.32 22.96
N ASP A 196 -4.24 -9.52 22.68
CA ASP A 196 -5.54 -10.00 22.22
C ASP A 196 -5.65 -9.85 20.71
N GLU A 197 -6.32 -10.80 20.06
CA GLU A 197 -6.46 -10.83 18.60
C GLU A 197 -7.90 -11.05 18.14
N LEU A 198 -8.28 -10.41 17.04
CA LEU A 198 -9.55 -10.64 16.35
C LEU A 198 -9.26 -11.00 14.89
N LEU A 199 -9.68 -12.19 14.49
CA LEU A 199 -9.60 -12.65 13.09
C LEU A 199 -10.89 -12.34 12.34
N ARG A 200 -10.76 -11.87 11.10
CA ARG A 200 -11.85 -11.66 10.15
C ARG A 200 -11.46 -12.14 8.77
N HIS A 201 -12.39 -12.81 8.10
CA HIS A 201 -12.21 -13.21 6.71
C HIS A 201 -12.47 -12.00 5.80
N LEU A 202 -11.48 -11.59 5.01
CA LEU A 202 -11.65 -10.53 4.00
C LEU A 202 -12.40 -11.03 2.76
N GLY A 203 -12.42 -12.35 2.56
CA GLY A 203 -13.20 -13.03 1.55
C GLY A 203 -12.35 -13.87 0.60
N ASP A 204 -13.04 -14.74 -0.14
CA ASP A 204 -12.45 -15.53 -1.22
C ASP A 204 -12.34 -14.65 -2.47
N LEU A 205 -11.12 -14.19 -2.75
CA LEU A 205 -10.85 -13.32 -3.89
C LEU A 205 -10.69 -14.17 -5.15
N LEU A 206 -11.30 -13.70 -6.24
CA LEU A 206 -11.16 -14.27 -7.57
C LEU A 206 -10.31 -13.35 -8.45
N PRO A 207 -9.61 -13.90 -9.45
CA PRO A 207 -8.88 -13.09 -10.42
C PRO A 207 -9.81 -12.15 -11.18
N GLY A 208 -9.34 -10.93 -11.45
CA GLY A 208 -10.08 -9.96 -12.23
C GLY A 208 -9.94 -8.53 -11.71
N MET A 209 -11.06 -7.81 -11.69
CA MET A 209 -11.09 -6.42 -11.21
C MET A 209 -10.80 -6.38 -9.71
N PRO A 210 -10.04 -5.37 -9.23
CA PRO A 210 -9.82 -5.19 -7.80
C PRO A 210 -11.14 -5.09 -7.06
N THR A 211 -11.24 -5.77 -5.93
CA THR A 211 -12.43 -5.81 -5.10
C THR A 211 -12.17 -5.04 -3.82
N THR A 212 -13.09 -4.15 -3.46
CA THR A 212 -13.10 -3.49 -2.16
C THR A 212 -13.92 -4.33 -1.18
N ARG A 213 -13.33 -4.62 -0.02
CA ARG A 213 -13.93 -5.37 1.07
C ARG A 213 -13.94 -4.48 2.31
N VAL A 214 -15.06 -4.50 3.03
CA VAL A 214 -15.21 -3.82 4.31
C VAL A 214 -15.45 -4.87 5.36
N ILE A 215 -14.64 -4.85 6.41
CA ILE A 215 -14.79 -5.73 7.57
C ILE A 215 -14.64 -4.91 8.86
N GLU A 216 -15.21 -5.42 9.94
CA GLU A 216 -15.23 -4.75 11.23
C GLU A 216 -14.75 -5.67 12.35
N PHE A 217 -13.88 -5.12 13.19
CA PHE A 217 -13.37 -5.72 14.42
C PHE A 217 -14.11 -5.07 15.59
N ASP A 218 -15.11 -5.77 16.14
CA ASP A 218 -15.81 -5.35 17.35
C ASP A 218 -14.95 -5.70 18.57
N LEU A 219 -14.43 -4.67 19.25
CA LEU A 219 -13.51 -4.85 20.39
C LEU A 219 -14.22 -5.26 21.68
N HIS A 220 -15.56 -5.29 21.69
CA HIS A 220 -16.34 -5.65 22.88
C HIS A 220 -15.97 -7.03 23.44
N TYR A 221 -15.60 -7.96 22.55
CA TYR A 221 -15.30 -9.34 22.88
C TYR A 221 -13.85 -9.58 23.36
N LEU A 222 -13.02 -8.54 23.37
CA LEU A 222 -11.64 -8.66 23.84
C LEU A 222 -11.54 -8.42 25.35
N ASP A 223 -10.49 -8.96 25.96
CA ASP A 223 -10.13 -8.70 27.36
C ASP A 223 -8.92 -7.75 27.45
N ILE A 224 -8.97 -6.66 26.68
CA ILE A 224 -7.89 -5.67 26.64
C ILE A 224 -7.84 -4.83 27.91
N ASN A 225 -6.63 -4.66 28.45
CA ASN A 225 -6.39 -3.68 29.51
C ASN A 225 -6.23 -2.28 28.91
N GLU A 226 -7.34 -1.53 28.87
CA GLU A 226 -7.42 -0.17 28.29
C GLU A 226 -6.41 0.83 28.90
N ARG A 227 -5.95 0.60 30.14
CA ARG A 227 -4.96 1.46 30.82
C ARG A 227 -3.51 1.12 30.50
N ARG A 228 -3.27 -0.01 29.81
CA ARG A 228 -1.94 -0.55 29.53
C ARG A 228 -1.77 -0.93 28.05
N LEU A 229 -2.46 -0.22 27.16
CA LEU A 229 -2.28 -0.40 25.71
C LEU A 229 -0.86 0.01 25.30
N GLU A 230 -0.19 -0.84 24.53
CA GLU A 230 1.22 -0.63 24.12
C GLU A 230 1.37 -0.51 22.60
N ARG A 231 0.67 -1.34 21.85
CA ARG A 231 0.77 -1.39 20.39
C ARG A 231 -0.46 -2.03 19.76
N MET A 232 -0.74 -1.67 18.52
CA MET A 232 -1.75 -2.31 17.69
C MET A 232 -1.17 -2.55 16.29
N TRP A 233 -1.44 -3.71 15.70
CA TRP A 233 -1.01 -4.03 14.34
C TRP A 233 -2.00 -4.94 13.63
N LEU A 234 -2.03 -4.84 12.31
CA LEU A 234 -2.87 -5.63 11.42
C LEU A 234 -2.03 -6.66 10.68
N ASP A 235 -2.35 -7.94 10.82
CA ASP A 235 -1.79 -8.98 9.95
C ASP A 235 -2.75 -9.25 8.80
N LEU A 236 -2.28 -9.12 7.56
CA LEU A 236 -2.95 -9.69 6.39
C LEU A 236 -2.37 -11.07 6.13
N ILE A 237 -3.16 -12.12 6.31
CA ILE A 237 -2.77 -13.52 6.21
C ILE A 237 -3.26 -14.08 4.87
N PHE A 238 -2.37 -14.70 4.11
CA PHE A 238 -2.61 -15.20 2.76
C PHE A 238 -2.63 -16.72 2.78
N GLU A 239 -3.80 -17.32 2.54
CA GLU A 239 -3.97 -18.77 2.54
C GLU A 239 -3.48 -19.38 1.21
N ALA A 240 -2.80 -20.53 1.29
CA ALA A 240 -2.26 -21.26 0.14
C ALA A 240 -1.61 -20.34 -0.92
N PRO A 241 -0.56 -19.57 -0.57
CA PRO A 241 -0.09 -18.49 -1.41
C PRO A 241 0.76 -18.95 -2.59
N GLN A 242 0.80 -20.22 -2.95
CA GLN A 242 1.75 -20.73 -3.93
C GLN A 242 1.48 -20.18 -5.34
N MET A 243 2.55 -19.74 -6.02
CA MET A 243 2.50 -19.27 -7.41
C MET A 243 1.42 -18.20 -7.65
N ASN A 244 1.36 -17.17 -6.81
CA ASN A 244 0.34 -16.12 -6.86
C ASN A 244 0.96 -14.72 -6.77
N SER A 245 0.20 -13.71 -7.22
CA SER A 245 0.52 -12.31 -7.03
C SER A 245 -0.69 -11.61 -6.41
N VAL A 246 -0.51 -11.09 -5.21
CA VAL A 246 -1.53 -10.32 -4.50
C VAL A 246 -1.14 -8.86 -4.52
N ARG A 247 -2.09 -8.00 -4.91
CA ARG A 247 -1.90 -6.55 -4.91
C ARG A 247 -2.87 -5.89 -3.94
N ILE A 248 -2.32 -5.32 -2.89
CA ILE A 248 -3.00 -4.43 -1.96
C ILE A 248 -2.94 -3.02 -2.55
N ARG A 249 -4.06 -2.56 -3.08
CA ARG A 249 -4.17 -1.22 -3.70
C ARG A 249 -4.46 -0.14 -2.68
N ASP A 250 -5.30 -0.41 -1.70
CA ASP A 250 -5.61 0.52 -0.63
C ASP A 250 -5.93 -0.24 0.66
N LEU A 251 -5.57 0.34 1.79
CA LEU A 251 -5.97 -0.04 3.13
C LEU A 251 -6.29 1.24 3.88
N PHE A 252 -7.50 1.30 4.41
CA PHE A 252 -7.96 2.44 5.16
C PHE A 252 -8.65 1.93 6.42
N LEU A 253 -8.17 2.39 7.58
CA LEU A 253 -8.71 2.01 8.87
C LEU A 253 -9.44 3.20 9.47
N SER A 254 -10.55 2.92 10.14
CA SER A 254 -11.28 3.90 10.94
C SER A 254 -11.75 3.27 12.24
N ARG A 255 -11.93 4.11 13.25
CA ARG A 255 -12.43 3.73 14.56
C ARG A 255 -13.64 4.58 14.88
N HIS A 256 -14.69 3.93 15.37
CA HIS A 256 -15.90 4.59 15.83
C HIS A 256 -16.47 3.86 17.03
N LEU A 257 -17.30 4.55 17.82
CA LEU A 257 -18.03 3.91 18.91
C LEU A 257 -19.09 2.96 18.36
N ARG A 258 -19.24 1.81 19.02
CA ARG A 258 -20.37 0.91 18.81
C ARG A 258 -21.67 1.69 19.06
N ALA A 259 -22.66 1.48 18.20
CA ALA A 259 -23.98 2.04 18.45
C ALA A 259 -24.57 1.36 19.71
N ASP A 260 -24.98 2.16 20.69
CA ASP A 260 -25.77 1.66 21.83
C ASP A 260 -27.14 1.22 21.29
N VAL A 261 -27.49 -0.05 21.53
CA VAL A 261 -28.82 -0.63 21.25
C VAL A 261 -29.64 -0.60 22.53
#